data_AF-A0A4U0W1A1-F1
#
_entry.id   AF-A0A4U0W1A1-F1
#
_cell.length_a   1.000
_cell.length_b   1.000
_cell.length_c   1.000
_cell.angle_alpha   90.00
_cell.angle_beta   90.00
_cell.angle_gamma   90.00
#
_symmetry.space_group_name_H-M   'P 1'
#
loop_
_entity.id
_entity.type
_entity.pdbx_description
1 polymer ?
#
loop_
_entity_poly.entity_id
_entity_poly.type
_entity_poly.pdbx_seq_one_letter_code
_entity_poly.pdbx_strand_id
1 'polypeptide(L)'
;MTAETTASSQAVSAQSDAVAPKRPVVCVFCGSSPGTSPAHLAAARALAHVLHQNDIQLVYGGGTVGLMGELARTLVSLSGPQSVHGIIPAALVRFEQNHQEGQDPAKTIDETIYGRTTVVKDMHTRKQMMAQEVIGGGEGGGFVALSGGYGTLEELMEVTTWNQLGIHAKGVVIFNVEGYWDGLIQWVNTA
;
A
#
# COMPACT_ATOMS: atom_id res chain seq x y z
N MET A 1 -63.64 -5.99 -38.63
CA MET A 1 -63.81 -6.10 -37.16
C MET A 1 -63.68 -7.58 -36.87
N THR A 2 -62.52 -8.08 -36.50
CA THR A 2 -61.91 -7.91 -35.16
C THR A 2 -60.39 -7.94 -35.25
N ALA A 3 -59.74 -7.19 -34.35
CA ALA A 3 -58.31 -7.05 -34.23
C ALA A 3 -57.72 -8.14 -33.33
N GLU A 4 -56.59 -8.73 -33.71
CA GLU A 4 -55.66 -9.35 -32.76
C GLU A 4 -54.25 -8.88 -33.11
N THR A 5 -53.80 -7.94 -32.30
CA THR A 5 -52.48 -7.32 -32.36
C THR A 5 -51.46 -8.23 -31.70
N THR A 6 -50.40 -8.50 -32.45
CA THR A 6 -49.21 -9.27 -32.11
C THR A 6 -48.55 -8.79 -30.81
N ALA A 7 -48.50 -9.64 -29.78
CA ALA A 7 -47.68 -9.41 -28.59
C ALA A 7 -46.28 -10.03 -28.81
N SER A 8 -45.34 -9.19 -29.25
CA SER A 8 -43.91 -9.53 -29.29
C SER A 8 -43.36 -9.60 -27.86
N SER A 9 -43.12 -10.81 -27.36
CA SER A 9 -42.31 -11.05 -26.16
C SER A 9 -40.84 -10.74 -26.48
N GLN A 10 -40.38 -9.54 -26.11
CA GLN A 10 -38.95 -9.26 -25.99
C GLN A 10 -38.51 -9.61 -24.58
N ALA A 11 -37.78 -10.72 -24.45
CA ALA A 11 -37.06 -11.06 -23.23
C ALA A 11 -35.97 -9.99 -23.01
N VAL A 12 -36.13 -9.19 -21.97
CA VAL A 12 -35.09 -8.27 -21.50
C VAL A 12 -34.02 -9.13 -20.84
N SER A 13 -32.92 -9.37 -21.56
CA SER A 13 -31.73 -9.98 -20.99
C SER A 13 -31.11 -9.01 -19.99
N ALA A 14 -31.22 -9.30 -18.70
CA ALA A 14 -30.45 -8.62 -17.67
C ALA A 14 -28.96 -8.96 -17.89
N GLN A 15 -28.23 -8.01 -18.50
CA GLN A 15 -26.78 -8.05 -18.46
C GLN A 15 -26.36 -7.76 -17.03
N SER A 16 -25.85 -8.79 -16.34
CA SER A 16 -25.16 -8.62 -15.07
C SER A 16 -23.85 -7.90 -15.35
N ASP A 17 -23.74 -6.65 -14.89
CA ASP A 17 -22.46 -5.95 -14.78
C ASP A 17 -21.61 -6.69 -13.73
N ALA A 18 -20.89 -7.72 -14.17
CA ALA A 18 -19.90 -8.39 -13.34
C ALA A 18 -18.74 -7.41 -13.11
N VAL A 19 -18.74 -6.76 -11.94
CA VAL A 19 -17.63 -5.93 -11.49
C VAL A 19 -16.37 -6.82 -11.47
N ALA A 20 -15.36 -6.45 -12.27
CA ALA A 20 -14.10 -7.18 -12.30
C ALA A 20 -13.53 -7.32 -10.88
N PRO A 21 -12.96 -8.47 -10.51
CA PRO A 21 -12.43 -8.69 -9.17
C PRO A 21 -11.35 -7.65 -8.88
N LYS A 22 -11.48 -6.95 -7.75
CA LYS A 22 -10.48 -5.98 -7.31
C LYS A 22 -9.17 -6.69 -7.01
N ARG A 23 -8.05 -6.09 -7.40
CA ARG A 23 -6.71 -6.58 -7.08
C ARG A 23 -6.45 -6.51 -5.57
N PRO A 24 -5.67 -7.43 -4.99
CA PRO A 24 -5.23 -7.32 -3.61
C PRO A 24 -4.34 -6.10 -3.44
N VAL A 25 -4.43 -5.47 -2.27
CA VAL A 25 -3.59 -4.31 -1.91
C VAL A 25 -2.85 -4.63 -0.62
N VAL A 26 -1.53 -4.46 -0.63
CA VAL A 26 -0.68 -4.60 0.55
C VAL A 26 -0.10 -3.24 0.90
N CYS A 27 -0.29 -2.83 2.15
CA CYS A 27 0.41 -1.68 2.71
C CYS A 27 1.71 -2.14 3.36
N VAL A 28 2.84 -1.54 2.99
CA VAL A 28 4.14 -1.84 3.60
C VAL A 28 4.64 -0.65 4.41
N PHE A 29 4.75 -0.85 5.72
CA PHE A 29 5.45 0.05 6.63
C PHE A 29 6.93 -0.35 6.68
N CYS A 30 7.83 0.57 6.36
CA CYS A 30 9.26 0.30 6.35
C CYS A 30 10.09 1.58 6.52
N GLY A 31 11.37 1.42 6.88
CA GLY A 31 12.25 2.54 7.17
C GLY A 31 12.59 3.41 5.95
N SER A 32 12.74 4.72 6.19
CA SER A 32 13.36 5.68 5.26
C SER A 32 14.89 5.51 5.15
N SER A 33 15.49 4.69 6.03
CA SER A 33 16.90 4.31 6.00
C SER A 33 17.07 2.91 5.41
N PRO A 34 18.21 2.59 4.76
CA PRO A 34 18.45 1.28 4.15
C PRO A 34 18.67 0.14 5.14
N GLY A 35 18.87 0.44 6.43
CA GLY A 35 19.30 -0.53 7.45
C GLY A 35 20.83 -0.63 7.54
N THR A 36 21.31 -1.38 8.53
CA THR A 36 22.74 -1.59 8.80
C THR A 36 23.33 -2.78 8.04
N SER A 37 22.47 -3.70 7.58
CA SER A 37 22.80 -4.89 6.80
C SER A 37 22.21 -4.79 5.38
N PRO A 38 22.92 -5.22 4.33
CA PRO A 38 22.38 -5.27 2.96
C PRO A 38 21.17 -6.22 2.84
N ALA A 39 20.96 -7.12 3.80
CA ALA A 39 19.83 -8.03 3.84
C ALA A 39 18.48 -7.29 3.85
N HIS A 40 18.38 -6.11 4.47
CA HIS A 40 17.12 -5.36 4.53
C HIS A 40 16.70 -4.83 3.16
N LEU A 41 17.63 -4.25 2.39
CA LEU A 41 17.37 -3.83 1.01
C LEU A 41 17.08 -5.04 0.11
N ALA A 42 17.77 -6.17 0.33
CA ALA A 42 17.48 -7.39 -0.40
C ALA A 42 16.07 -7.92 -0.10
N ALA A 43 15.61 -7.83 1.14
CA ALA A 43 14.26 -8.20 1.53
C ALA A 43 13.20 -7.27 0.91
N ALA A 44 13.46 -5.96 0.85
CA ALA A 44 12.59 -5.00 0.16
C ALA A 44 12.43 -5.36 -1.34
N ARG A 45 13.53 -5.66 -2.02
CA ARG A 45 13.50 -6.14 -3.42
C ARG A 45 12.74 -7.45 -3.56
N ALA A 46 13.03 -8.43 -2.70
CA ALA A 46 12.36 -9.73 -2.73
C ALA A 46 10.85 -9.59 -2.54
N LEU A 47 10.42 -8.71 -1.62
CA LEU A 47 9.01 -8.40 -1.41
C LEU A 47 8.37 -7.83 -2.69
N ALA A 48 9.01 -6.85 -3.36
CA ALA A 48 8.50 -6.31 -4.62
C ALA A 48 8.30 -7.40 -5.70
N HIS A 49 9.24 -8.34 -5.82
CA HIS A 49 9.12 -9.44 -6.78
C HIS A 49 7.92 -10.35 -6.45
N VAL A 50 7.70 -10.66 -5.17
CA VAL A 50 6.54 -11.45 -4.73
C VAL A 50 5.24 -10.71 -5.00
N LEU A 51 5.18 -9.40 -4.73
CA LEU A 51 3.99 -8.58 -5.03
C LEU A 51 3.67 -8.61 -6.53
N HIS A 52 4.68 -8.42 -7.39
CA HIS A 52 4.54 -8.51 -8.85
C HIS A 52 4.02 -9.88 -9.31
N GLN A 53 4.65 -10.97 -8.84
CA GLN A 53 4.28 -12.33 -9.23
C GLN A 53 2.84 -12.71 -8.87
N ASN A 54 2.26 -12.06 -7.86
CA ASN A 54 0.91 -12.32 -7.38
C ASN A 54 -0.10 -11.22 -7.77
N ASP A 55 0.27 -10.32 -8.69
CA ASP A 55 -0.56 -9.21 -9.16
C ASP A 55 -1.07 -8.28 -8.04
N ILE A 56 -0.31 -8.13 -6.95
CA ILE A 56 -0.66 -7.33 -5.78
C ILE A 56 -0.21 -5.88 -5.95
N GLN A 57 -1.08 -4.93 -5.61
CA GLN A 57 -0.75 -3.50 -5.57
C GLN A 57 -0.11 -3.11 -4.23
N LEU A 58 0.81 -2.15 -4.27
CA LEU A 58 1.49 -1.62 -3.10
C LEU A 58 0.92 -0.26 -2.70
N VAL A 59 0.62 -0.13 -1.40
CA VAL A 59 0.44 1.15 -0.72
C VAL A 59 1.60 1.36 0.25
N TYR A 60 2.16 2.58 0.32
CA TYR A 60 3.27 2.87 1.23
C TYR A 60 3.36 4.35 1.58
N GLY A 61 4.38 4.71 2.36
CA GLY A 61 4.58 6.06 2.90
C GLY A 61 4.99 7.15 1.91
N GLY A 62 5.28 6.82 0.65
CA GLY A 62 5.66 7.81 -0.37
C GLY A 62 7.12 8.27 -0.33
N GLY A 63 7.99 7.64 0.48
CA GLY A 63 9.40 8.00 0.60
C GLY A 63 10.26 7.47 -0.56
N THR A 64 11.21 8.28 -1.04
CA THR A 64 12.05 7.96 -2.20
C THR A 64 13.40 7.30 -1.86
N VAL A 65 13.68 7.17 -0.55
CA VAL A 65 14.97 6.69 -0.01
C VAL A 65 14.78 5.45 0.87
N GLY A 66 15.90 4.78 1.16
CA GLY A 66 15.93 3.62 2.05
C GLY A 66 15.08 2.46 1.54
N LEU A 67 14.45 1.74 2.47
CA LEU A 67 13.63 0.56 2.16
C LEU A 67 12.36 0.94 1.39
N MET A 68 11.75 2.09 1.72
CA MET A 68 10.58 2.61 1.01
C MET A 68 10.88 2.85 -0.47
N GLY A 69 11.94 3.59 -0.76
CA GLY A 69 12.34 3.91 -2.13
C GLY A 69 12.73 2.67 -2.93
N GLU A 70 13.47 1.74 -2.32
CA GLU A 70 13.89 0.49 -2.97
C GLU A 70 12.69 -0.39 -3.32
N LEU A 71 11.74 -0.57 -2.39
CA LEU A 71 10.53 -1.36 -2.60
C LEU A 71 9.68 -0.76 -3.73
N ALA A 72 9.39 0.53 -3.66
CA ALA A 72 8.56 1.23 -4.63
C ALA A 72 9.19 1.20 -6.02
N ARG A 73 10.48 1.56 -6.14
CA ARG A 73 11.21 1.55 -7.40
C ARG A 73 11.27 0.17 -8.04
N THR A 74 11.50 -0.86 -7.23
CA THR A 74 11.56 -2.24 -7.74
C THR A 74 10.20 -2.69 -8.24
N LEU A 75 9.11 -2.39 -7.54
CA LEU A 75 7.78 -2.81 -7.99
C LEU A 75 7.32 -2.02 -9.24
N VAL A 76 7.62 -0.73 -9.32
CA VAL A 76 7.31 0.08 -10.50
C VAL A 76 8.07 -0.41 -11.73
N SER A 77 9.34 -0.80 -11.60
CA SER A 77 10.11 -1.33 -12.74
C SER A 77 9.57 -2.67 -13.25
N LEU A 78 8.88 -3.44 -12.41
CA LEU A 78 8.28 -4.74 -12.74
C LEU A 78 6.83 -4.62 -13.25
N SER A 79 6.03 -3.75 -12.64
CA SER A 79 4.56 -3.71 -12.79
C SER A 79 4.00 -2.35 -13.26
N GLY A 80 4.87 -1.36 -13.46
CA GLY A 80 4.53 -0.01 -13.90
C GLY A 80 4.01 0.91 -12.78
N PRO A 81 3.90 2.23 -13.04
CA PRO A 81 3.56 3.24 -12.02
C PRO A 81 2.22 3.03 -11.30
N GLN A 82 1.26 2.37 -11.94
CA GLN A 82 -0.08 2.11 -11.39
C GLN A 82 -0.09 0.99 -10.34
N SER A 83 1.01 0.24 -10.21
CA SER A 83 1.15 -0.82 -9.20
C SER A 83 1.50 -0.29 -7.81
N VAL A 84 1.93 0.96 -7.70
CA VAL A 84 2.37 1.58 -6.45
C VAL A 84 1.60 2.88 -6.19
N HIS A 85 1.17 3.06 -4.95
CA HIS A 85 0.58 4.30 -4.47
C HIS A 85 1.26 4.76 -3.17
N GLY A 86 1.96 5.89 -3.25
CA GLY A 86 2.56 6.57 -2.10
C GLY A 86 1.60 7.59 -1.49
N ILE A 87 1.47 7.60 -0.17
CA ILE A 87 0.66 8.61 0.55
C ILE A 87 1.59 9.39 1.48
N ILE A 88 1.80 10.66 1.15
CA ILE A 88 2.78 11.52 1.81
C ILE A 88 2.08 12.73 2.44
N PRO A 89 2.41 13.11 3.70
CA PRO A 89 1.83 14.32 4.28
C PRO A 89 2.55 15.55 3.73
N ALA A 90 1.83 16.66 3.52
CA ALA A 90 2.35 17.90 2.95
C ALA A 90 3.60 18.44 3.68
N ALA A 91 3.71 18.18 4.99
CA ALA A 91 4.87 18.54 5.79
C ALA A 91 6.16 17.81 5.38
N LEU A 92 6.07 16.56 4.90
CA LEU A 92 7.23 15.75 4.51
C LEU A 92 7.62 15.91 3.05
N VAL A 93 6.70 16.41 2.22
CA VAL A 93 6.96 16.64 0.79
C VAL A 93 8.23 17.49 0.61
N ARG A 94 8.41 18.54 1.41
CA ARG A 94 9.60 19.43 1.38
C ARG A 94 10.93 18.75 1.69
N PHE A 95 10.90 17.62 2.39
CA PHE A 95 12.09 16.87 2.81
C PHE A 95 12.41 15.72 1.83
N GLU A 96 11.45 15.32 1.00
CA GLU A 96 11.72 14.47 -0.16
C GLU A 96 12.43 15.31 -1.25
N GLN A 97 13.34 14.65 -1.98
CA GLN A 97 14.46 15.25 -2.73
C GLN A 97 14.17 16.61 -3.41
N ASN A 98 15.11 17.54 -3.22
CA ASN A 98 15.32 18.74 -4.06
C ASN A 98 14.09 19.62 -4.30
N HIS A 99 13.32 19.95 -3.25
CA HIS A 99 12.40 21.08 -3.34
C HIS A 99 13.15 22.36 -3.74
N GLN A 100 13.08 22.70 -5.02
CA GLN A 100 13.36 24.04 -5.50
C GLN A 100 12.13 24.90 -5.21
N GLU A 101 12.33 26.09 -4.65
CA GLU A 101 11.23 27.02 -4.39
C GLU A 101 10.40 27.24 -5.67
N GLY A 102 9.08 27.00 -5.59
CA GLY A 102 8.15 27.21 -6.70
C GLY A 102 7.66 25.94 -7.43
N GLN A 103 8.14 24.74 -7.07
CA GLN A 103 7.58 23.50 -7.60
C GLN A 103 6.31 23.08 -6.84
N ASP A 104 5.35 22.51 -7.59
CA ASP A 104 4.15 21.90 -7.01
C ASP A 104 4.58 20.69 -6.14
N PRO A 105 4.25 20.69 -4.84
CA PRO A 105 4.57 19.57 -3.93
C PRO A 105 4.11 18.21 -4.48
N ALA A 106 3.02 18.18 -5.26
CA ALA A 106 2.51 16.95 -5.87
C ALA A 106 3.37 16.43 -7.03
N LYS A 107 4.29 17.24 -7.59
CA LYS A 107 5.13 16.88 -8.76
C LYS A 107 6.58 16.57 -8.41
N THR A 108 6.95 16.54 -7.14
CA THR A 108 8.34 16.35 -6.72
C THR A 108 8.80 14.89 -6.80
N ILE A 109 7.87 13.94 -6.70
CA ILE A 109 8.17 12.50 -6.79
C ILE A 109 7.94 12.04 -8.22
N ASP A 110 8.98 11.46 -8.83
CA ASP A 110 8.89 10.90 -10.18
C ASP A 110 8.02 9.63 -10.18
N GLU A 111 6.78 9.77 -10.64
CA GLU A 111 5.82 8.66 -10.70
C GLU A 111 6.29 7.52 -11.60
N THR A 112 7.13 7.80 -12.61
CA THR A 112 7.68 6.76 -13.49
C THR A 112 8.68 5.86 -12.77
N ILE A 113 9.19 6.31 -11.62
CA ILE A 113 10.15 5.59 -10.78
C ILE A 113 9.49 5.06 -9.51
N TYR A 114 8.64 5.84 -8.84
CA TYR A 114 8.12 5.51 -7.50
C TYR A 114 6.61 5.31 -7.44
N GLY A 115 5.92 5.43 -8.59
CA GLY A 115 4.49 5.24 -8.71
C GLY A 115 3.68 6.48 -8.35
N ARG A 116 2.35 6.35 -8.44
CA ARG A 116 1.43 7.44 -8.13
C ARG A 116 1.63 7.92 -6.70
N THR A 117 1.47 9.21 -6.44
CA THR A 117 1.56 9.76 -5.09
C THR A 117 0.37 10.67 -4.78
N THR A 118 -0.21 10.53 -3.59
CA THR A 118 -1.21 11.46 -3.03
C THR A 118 -0.62 12.24 -1.87
N VAL A 119 -0.70 13.57 -1.96
CA VAL A 119 -0.33 14.47 -0.86
C VAL A 119 -1.54 14.69 0.03
N VAL A 120 -1.39 14.46 1.34
CA VAL A 120 -2.45 14.65 2.33
C VAL A 120 -2.07 15.73 3.35
N LYS A 121 -3.07 16.27 4.05
CA LYS A 121 -2.90 17.37 4.99
C LYS A 121 -2.01 17.00 6.19
N ASP A 122 -2.22 15.81 6.75
CA ASP A 122 -1.63 15.41 8.03
C ASP A 122 -1.40 13.90 8.14
N MET A 123 -0.68 13.49 9.19
CA MET A 123 -0.32 12.09 9.44
C MET A 123 -1.54 11.19 9.72
N HIS A 124 -2.59 11.72 10.33
CA HIS A 124 -3.80 10.95 10.61
C HIS A 124 -4.51 10.60 9.30
N THR A 125 -4.71 11.59 8.44
CA THR A 125 -5.27 11.40 7.10
C THR A 125 -4.43 10.44 6.27
N ARG A 126 -3.09 10.51 6.39
CA ARG A 126 -2.16 9.57 5.74
C ARG A 126 -2.44 8.13 6.14
N LYS A 127 -2.39 7.82 7.44
CA LYS A 127 -2.59 6.44 7.95
C LYS A 127 -3.98 5.93 7.64
N GLN A 128 -5.00 6.78 7.79
CA GLN A 128 -6.38 6.44 7.45
C GLN A 128 -6.53 6.07 5.97
N MET A 129 -5.99 6.87 5.05
CA MET A 129 -6.06 6.60 3.61
C MET A 129 -5.31 5.31 3.25
N MET A 130 -4.10 5.12 3.80
CA MET A 130 -3.32 3.89 3.57
C MET A 130 -4.11 2.65 3.99
N ALA A 131 -4.76 2.68 5.16
CA ALA A 131 -5.57 1.58 5.65
C ALA A 131 -6.84 1.37 4.83
N GLN A 132 -7.53 2.45 4.42
CA GLN A 132 -8.74 2.36 3.59
C GLN A 132 -8.46 1.69 2.24
N GLU A 133 -7.32 1.95 1.62
CA GLU A 133 -6.94 1.28 0.36
C GLU A 133 -6.71 -0.22 0.54
N VAL A 134 -6.05 -0.63 1.62
CA VAL A 134 -5.90 -2.06 1.95
C VAL A 134 -7.25 -2.73 2.21
N ILE A 135 -8.10 -2.08 3.01
CA ILE A 135 -9.43 -2.58 3.38
C ILE A 135 -10.31 -2.72 2.14
N GLY A 136 -10.29 -1.71 1.25
CA GLY A 136 -11.08 -1.66 0.02
C GLY A 136 -10.54 -2.49 -1.14
N GLY A 137 -9.31 -3.01 -1.02
CA GLY A 137 -8.68 -3.92 -1.97
C GLY A 137 -9.24 -5.35 -1.91
N GLY A 138 -8.90 -6.14 -2.93
CA GLY A 138 -9.31 -7.54 -3.07
C GLY A 138 -8.87 -8.47 -1.93
N GLU A 139 -9.30 -9.73 -2.01
CA GLU A 139 -8.86 -10.79 -1.10
C GLU A 139 -7.35 -11.03 -1.22
N GLY A 140 -6.69 -11.40 -0.12
CA GLY A 140 -5.22 -11.58 -0.09
C GLY A 140 -4.40 -10.31 0.19
N GLY A 141 -5.05 -9.15 0.37
CA GLY A 141 -4.41 -7.92 0.83
C GLY A 141 -4.19 -7.87 2.35
N GLY A 142 -3.33 -6.96 2.82
CA GLY A 142 -2.99 -6.84 4.23
C GLY A 142 -1.94 -5.77 4.54
N PHE A 143 -1.45 -5.80 5.78
CA PHE A 143 -0.41 -4.90 6.26
C PHE A 143 0.88 -5.68 6.52
N VAL A 144 2.01 -5.13 6.12
CA VAL A 144 3.33 -5.71 6.33
C VAL A 144 4.25 -4.68 6.97
N ALA A 145 4.89 -5.03 8.08
CA ALA A 145 5.99 -4.26 8.64
C ALA A 145 7.33 -4.91 8.25
N LEU A 146 8.08 -4.24 7.36
CA LEU A 146 9.50 -4.56 7.14
C LEU A 146 10.34 -3.91 8.26
N SER A 147 11.65 -4.04 8.21
CA SER A 147 12.55 -3.33 9.11
C SER A 147 12.32 -1.80 9.04
N GLY A 148 12.30 -1.16 10.20
CA GLY A 148 12.00 0.26 10.31
C GLY A 148 12.12 0.78 11.74
N GLY A 149 12.10 2.10 11.88
CA GLY A 149 12.24 2.78 13.18
C GLY A 149 10.91 2.96 13.91
N TYR A 150 10.85 3.98 14.78
CA TYR A 150 9.65 4.30 15.57
C TYR A 150 8.41 4.56 14.72
N GLY A 151 8.53 5.21 13.56
CA GLY A 151 7.40 5.44 12.66
C GLY A 151 6.76 4.14 12.17
N THR A 152 7.58 3.18 11.72
CA THR A 152 7.12 1.86 11.28
C THR A 152 6.48 1.08 12.43
N LEU A 153 7.06 1.17 13.64
CA LEU A 153 6.48 0.54 14.82
C LEU A 153 5.12 1.15 15.19
N GLU A 154 5.00 2.48 15.15
CA GLU A 154 3.74 3.18 15.44
C GLU A 154 2.63 2.77 14.45
N GLU A 155 2.95 2.75 13.16
CA GLU A 155 2.04 2.32 12.10
C GLU A 155 1.62 0.85 12.26
N LEU A 156 2.55 -0.04 12.60
CA LEU A 156 2.29 -1.45 12.88
C LEU A 156 1.35 -1.64 14.07
N MET A 157 1.63 -0.98 15.20
CA MET A 157 0.82 -1.12 16.41
C MET A 157 -0.59 -0.55 16.23
N GLU A 158 -0.74 0.54 15.46
CA GLU A 158 -2.05 1.13 15.16
C GLU A 158 -2.95 0.16 14.38
N VAL A 159 -2.46 -0.40 13.25
CA VAL A 159 -3.28 -1.34 12.46
C VAL A 159 -3.51 -2.66 13.20
N THR A 160 -2.59 -3.08 14.08
CA THR A 160 -2.79 -4.24 14.94
C THR A 160 -3.93 -3.99 15.93
N THR A 161 -3.95 -2.81 16.56
CA THR A 161 -5.02 -2.42 17.48
C THR A 161 -6.37 -2.30 16.75
N TRP A 162 -6.39 -1.75 15.53
CA TRP A 162 -7.61 -1.68 14.72
C TRP A 162 -8.14 -3.05 14.34
N ASN A 163 -7.25 -4.01 14.04
CA ASN A 163 -7.64 -5.40 13.83
C ASN A 163 -8.26 -6.01 15.09
N GLN A 164 -7.62 -5.84 16.24
CA GLN A 164 -8.12 -6.34 17.53
C GLN A 164 -9.50 -5.76 17.89
N LEU A 165 -9.76 -4.50 17.54
CA LEU A 165 -11.05 -3.83 17.76
C LEU A 165 -12.12 -4.19 16.71
N GLY A 166 -11.79 -5.00 15.70
CA GLY A 166 -12.72 -5.37 14.64
C GLY A 166 -13.00 -4.26 13.62
N ILE A 167 -12.17 -3.21 13.57
CA ILE A 167 -12.29 -2.13 12.57
C ILE A 167 -11.96 -2.65 11.17
N HIS A 168 -11.07 -3.64 11.07
CA HIS A 168 -10.83 -4.42 9.85
C HIS A 168 -10.43 -5.86 10.17
N ALA A 169 -10.61 -6.75 9.18
CA ALA A 169 -10.22 -8.16 9.26
C ALA A 169 -8.94 -8.50 8.46
N LYS A 170 -8.27 -7.50 7.87
CA LYS A 170 -7.04 -7.69 7.08
C LYS A 170 -5.89 -8.16 7.98
N GLY A 171 -5.11 -9.14 7.50
CA GLY A 171 -3.95 -9.66 8.23
C GLY A 171 -2.84 -8.63 8.42
N VAL A 172 -2.12 -8.74 9.53
CA VAL A 172 -0.96 -7.90 9.87
C VAL A 172 0.26 -8.81 10.03
N VAL A 173 1.31 -8.56 9.25
CA VAL A 173 2.48 -9.43 9.15
C VAL A 173 3.75 -8.66 9.52
N ILE A 174 4.55 -9.25 10.39
CA ILE A 174 5.92 -8.79 10.68
C ILE A 174 6.87 -9.55 9.75
N PHE A 175 7.51 -8.84 8.82
CA PHE A 175 8.54 -9.42 7.95
C PHE A 175 9.90 -9.33 8.64
N ASN A 176 10.23 -10.39 9.37
CA ASN A 176 11.37 -10.44 10.27
C ASN A 176 12.70 -10.79 9.57
N VAL A 177 13.40 -9.77 9.07
CA VAL A 177 14.71 -9.90 8.40
C VAL A 177 15.81 -10.01 9.45
N GLU A 178 16.61 -11.08 9.42
CA GLU A 178 17.76 -11.29 10.35
C GLU A 178 17.39 -11.15 11.85
N GLY A 179 16.15 -11.50 12.22
CA GLY A 179 15.68 -11.38 13.61
C GLY A 179 15.45 -9.93 14.07
N TYR A 180 15.36 -8.96 13.15
CA TYR A 180 15.17 -7.53 13.45
C TYR A 180 14.02 -7.25 14.43
N TRP A 181 12.93 -8.01 14.33
CA TRP A 181 11.73 -7.85 15.14
C TRP A 181 11.63 -8.86 16.30
N ASP A 182 12.65 -9.67 16.57
CA ASP A 182 12.62 -10.70 17.62
C ASP A 182 12.26 -10.12 18.99
N GLY A 183 12.81 -8.95 19.33
CA GLY A 183 12.50 -8.28 20.60
C GLY A 183 11.04 -7.87 20.73
N LEU A 184 10.41 -7.40 19.62
CA LEU A 184 8.99 -7.05 19.62
C LEU A 184 8.13 -8.31 19.72
N ILE A 185 8.44 -9.34 18.93
CA ILE A 185 7.71 -10.62 18.95
C ILE A 185 7.79 -11.26 20.34
N GLN A 186 8.97 -11.24 20.97
CA GLN A 186 9.15 -11.71 22.33
C GLN A 186 8.30 -10.92 23.32
N TRP A 187 8.29 -9.58 23.23
CA TRP A 187 7.45 -8.74 24.08
C TRP A 187 5.96 -9.08 23.94
N VAL A 188 5.46 -9.20 22.71
CA VAL A 188 4.05 -9.56 22.42
C VAL A 188 3.67 -10.91 23.05
N ASN A 189 4.55 -11.91 22.99
CA ASN A 189 4.29 -13.24 23.58
C ASN A 189 4.19 -13.22 25.12
N THR A 190 4.65 -12.15 25.75
CA THR A 190 4.67 -11.99 27.22
C THR A 190 3.68 -10.94 27.75
N ALA A 191 3.03 -10.20 26.85
CA ALA A 191 2.04 -9.18 27.18
C ALA A 191 0.66 -9.81 27.43
#